data_AF-A0A2Z3HZM3-F1
#
_entry.id   AF-A0A2Z3HZM3-F1
#
_cell.length_a   1.000
_cell.length_b   1.000
_cell.length_c   1.000
_cell.angle_alpha   90.00
_cell.angle_beta   90.00
_cell.angle_gamma   90.00
#
_symmetry.space_group_name_H-M   'P 1'
#
loop_
_entity.id
_entity.type
_entity.pdbx_description
1 polymer ?
#
loop_
_entity_poly.entity_id
_entity_poly.type
_entity_poly.pdbx_seq_one_letter_code
_entity_poly.pdbx_strand_id
1 'polypeptide(L)'
;MFRFLGKESGVTLLDVLLVLLIVGMLIFGIVFALVSYTNIFSFINGSQVVRSVSSNIFKTVVVPVESHQQIIINLDNNEPFETIAITQKIMFPFSKEKKIATEWPKGKTGFLVKSYDGSTIEMLGYRYKTIAKTTAKNGYNALLDLTVNNIKRIDKDNINYPYLYVWLDYNQNAQVDKGELISLKDLGITSIDIGSMKVVNRRINSSVINREGSYFRADGSKGSILEVDLFQDPFYREFLTTINVPDKIKPIPNVQGTGLVRDLQEATAKSSALLSTVVNYYSHESLSQRYTMLNNLLFEWARSENMRFATHLSQFSTDRFKLELASDLKPDTYRSIHSEVSLVLNHLMVVEQFTGKRLLYVFAKEVLNTQTGEIELHLAISLNNEIIARNVVVANSNQQRQEVVISNDMLNFTNEQKIQINEEYEAVKKNIFAKLQAEKPDIQELIAEFKKDQYRWVDESLQNQIETGAYFIRERKTINLPRRRYLIECIKPGNIIDQQVRDCADGKIAKTW
;
A
#
# COMPACT_ATOMS: atom_id res chain seq x y z
N MET A 1 -62.54 -19.25 19.89
CA MET A 1 -63.11 -20.61 19.88
C MET A 1 -62.02 -21.56 20.37
N PHE A 2 -61.77 -21.58 21.68
CA PHE A 2 -60.83 -22.51 22.33
C PHE A 2 -61.62 -23.72 22.84
N ARG A 3 -61.25 -24.93 22.43
CA ARG A 3 -61.61 -26.17 23.14
C ARG A 3 -60.67 -27.31 22.71
N PHE A 4 -60.35 -28.16 23.68
CA PHE A 4 -59.39 -29.29 23.69
C PHE A 4 -57.94 -28.84 23.91
N LEU A 5 -57.22 -29.26 24.94
CA LEU A 5 -57.20 -30.50 25.74
C LEU A 5 -57.11 -30.13 27.25
N GLY A 6 -57.60 -30.89 28.23
CA GLY A 6 -57.23 -32.27 28.55
C GLY A 6 -56.17 -32.26 29.65
N LYS A 7 -56.53 -32.78 30.83
CA LYS A 7 -55.76 -32.85 32.09
C LYS A 7 -54.32 -33.37 31.91
N GLU A 8 -53.46 -32.94 32.84
CA GLU A 8 -52.07 -33.36 33.11
C GLU A 8 -50.95 -32.59 32.39
N SER A 9 -50.78 -31.33 32.78
CA SER A 9 -49.46 -30.74 33.01
C SER A 9 -49.65 -29.47 33.82
N GLY A 10 -48.84 -29.25 34.86
CA GLY A 10 -48.92 -28.10 35.77
C GLY A 10 -48.46 -26.79 35.12
N VAL A 11 -48.99 -26.46 33.94
CA VAL A 11 -48.66 -25.24 33.20
C VAL A 11 -49.73 -24.20 33.48
N THR A 12 -49.34 -23.15 34.20
CA THR A 12 -50.23 -22.04 34.54
C THR A 12 -50.35 -21.07 33.35
N LEU A 13 -51.38 -20.24 33.33
CA LEU A 13 -51.54 -19.17 32.31
C LEU A 13 -50.31 -18.25 32.25
N LEU A 14 -49.61 -18.09 33.38
CA LEU A 14 -48.38 -17.34 33.50
C LEU A 14 -47.22 -18.00 32.74
N ASP A 15 -47.15 -19.33 32.73
CA ASP A 15 -46.12 -20.09 32.01
C ASP A 15 -46.32 -20.00 30.49
N VAL A 16 -47.57 -20.00 30.03
CA VAL A 16 -47.91 -19.79 28.61
C VAL A 16 -47.58 -18.35 28.17
N LEU A 17 -47.86 -17.37 29.02
CA LEU A 17 -47.49 -15.96 28.79
C LEU A 17 -45.97 -15.76 28.77
N LEU A 18 -45.23 -16.45 29.64
CA LEU A 18 -43.77 -16.38 29.69
C LEU A 18 -43.13 -16.99 28.43
N VAL A 19 -43.65 -18.14 27.95
CA VAL A 19 -43.19 -18.76 26.69
C VAL A 19 -43.54 -17.88 25.49
N LEU A 20 -44.72 -17.25 25.46
CA LEU A 20 -45.07 -16.30 24.39
C LEU A 20 -44.23 -15.03 24.44
N LEU A 21 -43.80 -14.56 25.62
CA LEU A 21 -42.86 -13.45 25.78
C LEU A 21 -41.45 -13.83 25.32
N ILE A 22 -40.98 -15.04 25.64
CA ILE A 22 -39.65 -15.53 25.25
C ILE A 22 -39.61 -15.81 23.74
N VAL A 23 -40.63 -16.44 23.18
CA VAL A 23 -40.76 -16.67 21.72
C VAL A 23 -40.98 -15.34 21.00
N GLY A 24 -41.75 -14.42 21.58
CA GLY A 24 -41.92 -13.05 21.10
C GLY A 24 -40.60 -12.27 21.07
N MET A 25 -39.78 -12.37 22.12
CA MET A 25 -38.45 -11.75 22.20
C MET A 25 -37.40 -12.42 21.30
N LEU A 26 -37.50 -13.73 21.06
CA LEU A 26 -36.65 -14.44 20.08
C LEU A 26 -37.01 -14.04 18.65
N ILE A 27 -38.30 -13.94 18.32
CA ILE A 27 -38.75 -13.48 17.00
C ILE A 27 -38.49 -11.99 16.82
N PHE A 28 -38.73 -11.14 17.82
CA PHE A 28 -38.36 -9.72 17.76
C PHE A 28 -36.85 -9.53 17.72
N GLY A 29 -36.06 -10.33 18.43
CA GLY A 29 -34.59 -10.27 18.40
C GLY A 29 -34.01 -10.73 17.05
N ILE A 30 -34.60 -11.73 16.42
CA ILE A 30 -34.20 -12.21 15.08
C ILE A 30 -34.68 -11.24 13.98
N VAL A 31 -35.88 -10.65 14.12
CA VAL A 31 -36.38 -9.63 13.19
C VAL A 31 -35.65 -8.31 13.38
N PHE A 32 -35.29 -7.89 14.61
CA PHE A 32 -34.41 -6.75 14.82
C PHE A 32 -33.00 -7.03 14.31
N ALA A 33 -32.45 -8.24 14.48
CA ALA A 33 -31.15 -8.60 13.91
C ALA A 33 -31.18 -8.64 12.37
N LEU A 34 -32.31 -9.01 11.73
CA LEU A 34 -32.48 -8.99 10.28
C LEU A 34 -32.82 -7.60 9.71
N VAL A 35 -33.54 -6.75 10.46
CA VAL A 35 -33.95 -5.40 10.04
C VAL A 35 -32.90 -4.34 10.39
N SER A 36 -32.07 -4.55 11.41
CA SER A 36 -30.90 -3.68 11.70
C SER A 36 -29.66 -4.02 10.87
N TYR A 37 -29.61 -5.20 10.22
CA TYR A 37 -28.56 -5.51 9.23
C TYR A 37 -28.87 -5.03 7.81
N THR A 38 -30.15 -4.84 7.45
CA THR A 38 -30.54 -4.60 6.05
C THR A 38 -30.80 -3.13 5.69
N ASN A 39 -30.82 -2.19 6.64
CA ASN A 39 -31.17 -0.78 6.37
C ASN A 39 -30.23 0.31 6.93
N ILE A 40 -28.99 -0.02 7.33
CA ILE A 40 -27.94 1.01 7.58
C ILE A 40 -27.02 1.23 6.37
N PHE A 41 -27.17 0.44 5.29
CA PHE A 41 -26.40 0.60 4.05
C PHE A 41 -27.24 1.01 2.84
N SER A 42 -28.30 1.80 3.06
CA SER A 42 -28.94 2.52 1.97
C SER A 42 -28.12 3.78 1.62
N PHE A 43 -27.52 3.74 0.43
CA PHE A 43 -27.09 4.91 -0.32
C PHE A 43 -26.05 5.83 0.33
N ILE A 44 -24.92 5.27 0.76
CA ILE A 44 -23.69 6.05 0.94
C ILE A 44 -22.78 5.74 -0.24
N ASN A 45 -22.50 6.76 -1.06
CA ASN A 45 -21.58 6.70 -2.19
C ASN A 45 -20.33 5.87 -1.85
N GLY A 46 -19.97 4.91 -2.70
CA GLY A 46 -18.86 3.96 -2.47
C GLY A 46 -17.47 4.58 -2.24
N SER A 47 -17.33 5.90 -2.39
CA SER A 47 -16.15 6.68 -2.00
C SER A 47 -16.05 6.98 -0.49
N GLN A 48 -17.17 6.99 0.24
CA GLN A 48 -17.21 7.29 1.68
C GLN A 48 -16.97 6.04 2.54
N VAL A 49 -17.32 4.84 2.06
CA VAL A 49 -17.08 3.57 2.79
C VAL A 49 -15.58 3.23 2.84
N VAL A 50 -14.83 3.55 1.78
CA VAL A 50 -13.35 3.49 1.80
C VAL A 50 -12.77 4.51 2.78
N ARG A 51 -13.45 5.65 3.01
CA ARG A 51 -13.03 6.67 3.98
C ARG A 51 -13.36 6.30 5.43
N SER A 52 -14.51 5.70 5.71
CA SER A 52 -14.97 5.43 7.09
C SER A 52 -14.36 4.18 7.74
N VAL A 53 -13.88 3.21 6.96
CA VAL A 53 -13.07 2.10 7.49
C VAL A 53 -11.63 2.58 7.73
N SER A 54 -11.15 3.48 6.86
CA SER A 54 -9.84 4.14 7.00
C SER A 54 -9.73 5.21 8.10
N SER A 55 -10.69 5.33 9.03
CA SER A 55 -10.66 6.36 10.09
C SER A 55 -10.45 5.84 11.51
N ASN A 56 -10.45 4.52 11.74
CA ASN A 56 -10.29 3.95 13.09
C ASN A 56 -8.87 3.43 13.41
N ILE A 57 -7.99 3.35 12.41
CA ILE A 57 -6.57 2.92 12.58
C ILE A 57 -5.66 4.07 13.09
N PHE A 58 -6.20 5.28 13.24
CA PHE A 58 -5.41 6.50 13.16
C PHE A 58 -5.49 7.39 14.41
N LYS A 59 -5.03 6.90 15.56
CA LYS A 59 -4.58 7.77 16.65
C LYS A 59 -3.33 7.18 17.30
N THR A 60 -2.14 7.61 16.85
CA THR A 60 -1.00 8.15 17.65
C THR A 60 0.32 8.12 16.84
N VAL A 61 0.71 9.32 16.36
CA VAL A 61 2.04 9.91 16.02
C VAL A 61 3.29 9.02 15.73
N VAL A 62 3.78 9.16 14.47
CA VAL A 62 5.16 9.32 13.90
C VAL A 62 6.21 8.18 14.03
N VAL A 63 6.52 7.43 12.95
CA VAL A 63 7.63 7.55 11.94
C VAL A 63 7.41 6.51 10.81
N PRO A 64 8.18 6.52 9.70
CA PRO A 64 8.02 7.33 8.51
C PRO A 64 7.04 6.66 7.53
N VAL A 65 5.92 7.33 7.22
CA VAL A 65 5.35 7.24 5.85
C VAL A 65 6.51 7.48 4.87
N GLU A 66 6.47 7.08 3.59
CA GLU A 66 7.37 7.73 2.63
C GLU A 66 7.28 9.24 2.90
N SER A 67 8.33 9.80 3.50
CA SER A 67 8.22 11.07 4.21
C SER A 67 8.15 12.10 3.11
N HIS A 68 7.12 12.93 3.03
CA HIS A 68 7.09 13.99 2.03
C HIS A 68 7.52 15.31 2.65
N GLN A 69 8.47 15.23 3.59
CA GLN A 69 9.05 16.39 4.25
C GLN A 69 9.54 17.40 3.24
N GLN A 70 8.81 18.50 3.14
CA GLN A 70 9.19 19.68 2.37
C GLN A 70 9.62 20.79 3.31
N ILE A 71 10.37 21.73 2.76
CA ILE A 71 10.70 22.96 3.45
C ILE A 71 9.72 24.05 3.02
N ILE A 72 9.05 24.65 3.98
CA ILE A 72 8.00 25.64 3.77
C ILE A 72 8.43 26.98 4.39
N ILE A 73 8.29 28.06 3.62
CA ILE A 73 8.47 29.44 4.09
C ILE A 73 7.09 30.05 4.28
N ASN A 74 6.72 30.30 5.53
CA ASN A 74 5.50 31.05 5.84
C ASN A 74 5.82 32.55 5.78
N LEU A 75 5.29 33.25 4.77
CA LEU A 75 5.42 34.71 4.63
C LEU A 75 4.25 35.46 5.27
N ASP A 76 3.24 34.75 5.79
CA ASP A 76 2.10 35.35 6.45
C ASP A 76 2.50 35.73 7.88
N ASN A 77 2.98 36.97 8.02
CA ASN A 77 3.77 37.44 9.18
C ASN A 77 3.05 37.41 10.53
N ASN A 78 1.81 36.90 10.63
CA ASN A 78 1.08 36.71 11.89
C ASN A 78 0.12 35.51 11.89
N GLU A 79 0.04 34.72 10.82
CA GLU A 79 -0.90 33.61 10.71
C GLU A 79 -0.15 32.26 10.76
N PRO A 80 -0.70 31.25 11.44
CA PRO A 80 -0.12 29.92 11.44
C PRO A 80 -0.16 29.32 10.03
N PHE A 81 0.81 28.46 9.72
CA PHE A 81 0.78 27.69 8.49
C PHE A 81 -0.46 26.79 8.42
N GLU A 82 -1.19 26.90 7.31
CA GLU A 82 -2.35 26.08 6.98
C GLU A 82 -2.15 25.35 5.65
N THR A 83 -2.85 24.22 5.49
CA THR A 83 -2.94 23.50 4.23
C THR A 83 -4.34 23.54 3.65
N ILE A 84 -4.42 23.48 2.32
CA ILE A 84 -5.63 23.19 1.56
C ILE A 84 -5.95 21.71 1.75
N ALA A 85 -7.22 21.42 2.04
CA ALA A 85 -7.68 20.05 2.27
C ALA A 85 -7.48 19.16 1.04
N ILE A 86 -7.15 17.90 1.29
CA ILE A 86 -6.90 16.88 0.26
C ILE A 86 -8.06 16.69 -0.75
N THR A 87 -9.28 17.09 -0.39
CA THR A 87 -10.46 17.04 -1.26
C THR A 87 -10.36 17.91 -2.50
N GLN A 88 -9.48 18.93 -2.51
CA GLN A 88 -9.20 19.72 -3.70
C GLN A 88 -8.32 18.99 -4.73
N LYS A 89 -7.72 17.85 -4.34
CA LYS A 89 -6.93 16.97 -5.21
C LYS A 89 -5.84 17.71 -5.99
N ILE A 90 -5.09 18.57 -5.31
CA ILE A 90 -3.92 19.23 -5.91
C ILE A 90 -2.86 18.16 -6.19
N MET A 91 -2.57 17.91 -7.46
CA MET A 91 -1.76 16.78 -7.93
C MET A 91 -0.30 17.19 -8.16
N PHE A 92 0.63 16.71 -7.33
CA PHE A 92 2.05 17.03 -7.50
C PHE A 92 2.95 15.78 -7.63
N PRO A 93 3.96 15.78 -8.53
CA PRO A 93 4.86 14.66 -8.73
C PRO A 93 6.09 14.70 -7.80
N PHE A 94 5.91 14.35 -6.52
CA PHE A 94 7.05 14.12 -5.61
C PHE A 94 7.92 12.89 -5.97
N SER A 95 7.45 12.09 -6.93
CA SER A 95 8.18 10.98 -7.53
C SER A 95 8.24 11.13 -9.04
N LYS A 96 9.16 10.43 -9.70
CA LYS A 96 9.24 10.38 -11.16
C LYS A 96 8.18 9.50 -11.81
N GLU A 97 7.35 8.81 -11.01
CA GLU A 97 6.43 7.80 -11.51
C GLU A 97 4.99 8.32 -11.61
N LYS A 98 4.57 9.13 -10.64
CA LYS A 98 3.18 9.56 -10.49
C LYS A 98 3.06 10.90 -9.79
N LYS A 99 1.98 11.62 -10.12
CA LYS A 99 1.42 12.68 -9.30
C LYS A 99 0.48 12.07 -8.27
N ILE A 100 0.50 12.61 -7.06
CA ILE A 100 -0.39 12.20 -5.98
C ILE A 100 -1.07 13.45 -5.42
N ALA A 101 -2.36 13.33 -5.09
CA ALA A 101 -3.05 14.41 -4.39
C ALA A 101 -2.32 14.72 -3.09
N THR A 102 -2.03 15.99 -2.86
CA THR A 102 -1.26 16.46 -1.71
C THR A 102 -2.02 17.58 -1.01
N GLU A 103 -2.03 17.58 0.32
CA GLU A 103 -2.39 18.78 1.08
C GLU A 103 -1.38 19.88 0.76
N TRP A 104 -1.85 21.04 0.34
CA TRP A 104 -1.02 22.07 -0.29
C TRP A 104 -0.92 23.32 0.57
N PRO A 105 0.22 24.05 0.60
CA PRO A 105 0.32 25.33 1.30
C PRO A 105 -0.78 26.32 0.90
N LYS A 106 -1.35 27.01 1.90
CA LYS A 106 -2.38 28.03 1.71
C LYS A 106 -1.82 29.45 1.89
N GLY A 107 -2.47 30.42 1.26
CA GLY A 107 -2.22 31.85 1.51
C GLY A 107 -0.84 32.29 1.02
N LYS A 108 -0.15 33.11 1.82
CA LYS A 108 1.21 33.58 1.50
C LYS A 108 2.28 32.62 2.04
N THR A 109 2.10 31.33 1.80
CA THR A 109 3.06 30.30 2.20
C THR A 109 3.53 29.54 0.98
N GLY A 110 4.83 29.30 0.86
CA GLY A 110 5.40 28.64 -0.30
C GLY A 110 6.48 27.64 0.04
N PHE A 111 6.85 26.85 -0.96
CA PHE A 111 7.96 25.89 -0.85
C PHE A 111 9.29 26.62 -0.98
N LEU A 112 10.24 26.35 -0.09
CA LEU A 112 11.63 26.68 -0.36
C LEU A 112 12.14 25.70 -1.41
N VAL A 113 12.57 26.21 -2.55
CA VAL A 113 13.06 25.43 -3.69
C VAL A 113 14.39 25.99 -4.17
N LYS A 114 15.12 25.18 -4.95
CA LYS A 114 16.32 25.62 -5.65
C LYS A 114 16.02 25.78 -7.13
N SER A 115 16.56 26.83 -7.76
CA SER A 115 16.49 27.03 -9.21
C SER A 115 17.77 27.68 -9.73
N TYR A 116 18.29 27.17 -10.84
CA TYR A 116 19.51 27.69 -11.47
C TYR A 116 19.22 28.67 -12.61
N ASP A 117 18.05 28.54 -13.25
CA ASP A 117 17.60 29.32 -14.40
C ASP A 117 16.45 30.29 -14.05
N GLY A 118 15.90 30.21 -12.83
CA GLY A 118 14.75 31.00 -12.41
C GLY A 118 13.41 30.48 -12.95
N SER A 119 13.36 29.25 -13.48
CA SER A 119 12.14 28.63 -14.00
C SER A 119 12.00 27.16 -13.60
N THR A 120 13.06 26.37 -13.73
CA THR A 120 13.07 24.97 -13.37
C THR A 120 13.37 24.84 -11.88
N ILE A 121 12.47 24.20 -11.13
CA ILE A 121 12.63 24.02 -9.69
C ILE A 121 13.17 22.63 -9.33
N GLU A 122 14.01 22.61 -8.31
CA GLU A 122 14.38 21.42 -7.55
C GLU A 122 13.77 21.56 -6.14
N MET A 123 12.89 20.61 -5.79
CA MET A 123 12.26 20.57 -4.47
C MET A 123 13.28 20.24 -3.38
N LEU A 124 13.23 20.99 -2.27
CA LEU A 124 14.04 20.74 -1.09
C LEU A 124 13.25 19.92 -0.07
N GLY A 125 13.83 18.84 0.43
CA GLY A 125 13.11 17.94 1.32
C GLY A 125 13.60 16.49 1.34
N TYR A 126 12.73 15.58 1.74
CA TYR A 126 12.95 14.14 1.55
C TYR A 126 13.13 13.85 0.05
N ARG A 127 14.24 13.16 -0.29
CA ARG A 127 14.73 12.90 -1.67
C ARG A 127 15.52 14.02 -2.34
N TYR A 128 15.79 15.13 -1.67
CA TYR A 128 16.84 16.06 -2.11
C TYR A 128 18.18 15.32 -2.22
N LYS A 129 18.86 15.48 -3.35
CA LYS A 129 20.19 14.90 -3.55
C LYS A 129 21.21 15.86 -2.96
N THR A 130 21.87 15.40 -1.90
CA THR A 130 22.91 16.16 -1.23
C THR A 130 24.10 16.40 -2.15
N ILE A 131 25.01 17.32 -1.78
CA ILE A 131 26.28 17.55 -2.47
C ILE A 131 27.09 16.25 -2.58
N ALA A 132 27.00 15.38 -1.58
CA ALA A 132 27.60 14.04 -1.58
C ALA A 132 26.88 13.02 -2.52
N LYS A 133 25.89 13.47 -3.30
CA LYS A 133 25.02 12.67 -4.19
C LYS A 133 24.24 11.56 -3.47
N THR A 134 24.09 11.67 -2.16
CA THR A 134 23.24 10.79 -1.35
C THR A 134 21.90 11.45 -1.07
N THR A 135 20.86 10.67 -0.84
CA THR A 135 19.54 11.21 -0.48
C THR A 135 19.55 11.77 0.95
N ALA A 136 19.06 13.00 1.14
CA ALA A 136 18.89 13.57 2.47
C ALA A 136 17.98 12.71 3.34
N LYS A 137 18.35 12.49 4.61
CA LYS A 137 17.59 11.62 5.54
C LYS A 137 16.22 12.19 5.93
N ASN A 138 16.08 13.51 5.90
CA ASN A 138 14.85 14.27 6.17
C ASN A 138 15.01 15.69 5.61
N GLY A 139 13.96 16.51 5.69
CA GLY A 139 13.98 17.90 5.21
C GLY A 139 15.03 18.75 5.94
N TYR A 140 15.20 18.57 7.25
CA TYR A 140 16.21 19.30 8.01
C TYR A 140 17.65 19.00 7.55
N ASN A 141 17.96 17.75 7.20
CA ASN A 141 19.26 17.39 6.63
C ASN A 141 19.44 17.95 5.22
N ALA A 142 18.37 18.10 4.44
CA ALA A 142 18.44 18.80 3.15
C ALA A 142 18.81 20.28 3.35
N LEU A 143 18.24 20.94 4.37
CA LEU A 143 18.62 22.31 4.75
C LEU A 143 20.09 22.41 5.21
N LEU A 144 20.55 21.47 6.04
CA LEU A 144 21.94 21.46 6.48
C LEU A 144 22.92 21.28 5.33
N ASP A 145 22.58 20.49 4.30
CA ASP A 145 23.44 20.30 3.12
C ASP A 145 23.60 21.60 2.29
N LEU A 146 22.63 22.51 2.37
CA LEU A 146 22.73 23.83 1.75
C LEU A 146 23.67 24.78 2.51
N THR A 147 24.04 24.45 3.75
CA THR A 147 24.96 25.26 4.55
C THR A 147 26.41 25.02 4.17
N VAL A 148 27.22 26.07 4.20
CA VAL A 148 28.66 26.01 3.91
C VAL A 148 29.43 26.13 5.22
N ASN A 149 30.53 25.39 5.37
CA ASN A 149 31.44 25.46 6.52
C ASN A 149 30.79 25.18 7.89
N ASN A 150 29.74 24.35 7.94
CA ASN A 150 28.97 24.05 9.16
C ASN A 150 28.33 25.27 9.84
N ILE A 151 28.28 26.41 9.16
CA ILE A 151 27.55 27.59 9.63
C ILE A 151 26.08 27.27 9.39
N LYS A 152 25.32 26.91 10.43
CA LYS A 152 23.90 26.52 10.36
C LYS A 152 22.96 27.69 10.04
N ARG A 153 23.36 28.53 9.09
CA ARG A 153 22.67 29.71 8.59
C ARG A 153 22.87 29.79 7.08
N ILE A 154 21.82 30.16 6.37
CA ILE A 154 21.89 30.52 4.95
C ILE A 154 21.67 32.03 4.88
N ASP A 155 22.64 32.78 4.38
CA ASP A 155 22.59 34.22 4.20
C ASP A 155 23.26 34.60 2.86
N LYS A 156 23.38 35.91 2.59
CA LYS A 156 23.99 36.42 1.35
C LYS A 156 25.42 35.91 1.07
N ASP A 157 26.15 35.45 2.09
CA ASP A 157 27.53 34.97 1.97
C ASP A 157 27.57 33.45 1.68
N ASN A 158 26.41 32.78 1.74
CA ASN A 158 26.25 31.38 1.37
C ASN A 158 26.15 31.21 -0.15
N ILE A 159 26.97 30.31 -0.71
CA ILE A 159 27.04 30.05 -2.17
C ILE A 159 25.71 29.58 -2.79
N ASN A 160 24.84 28.95 -2.01
CA ASN A 160 23.53 28.49 -2.48
C ASN A 160 22.47 29.60 -2.43
N TYR A 161 22.66 30.67 -1.65
CA TYR A 161 21.65 31.71 -1.45
C TYR A 161 21.11 32.33 -2.76
N PRO A 162 21.93 32.63 -3.79
CA PRO A 162 21.43 33.18 -5.05
C PRO A 162 20.52 32.23 -5.84
N TYR A 163 20.55 30.93 -5.53
CA TYR A 163 19.76 29.90 -6.23
C TYR A 163 18.52 29.46 -5.43
N LEU A 164 18.26 30.07 -4.27
CA LEU A 164 17.12 29.73 -3.44
C LEU A 164 15.96 30.69 -3.72
N TYR A 165 14.79 30.08 -3.90
CA TYR A 165 13.55 30.76 -4.20
C TYR A 165 12.44 30.23 -3.30
N VAL A 166 11.40 31.03 -3.13
CA VAL A 166 10.12 30.57 -2.59
C VAL A 166 9.15 30.45 -3.75
N TRP A 167 8.64 29.24 -3.96
CA TRP A 167 7.55 28.98 -4.90
C TRP A 167 6.21 29.21 -4.19
N LEU A 168 5.55 30.30 -4.57
CA LEU A 168 4.22 30.70 -4.12
C LEU A 168 3.21 30.35 -5.21
N ASP A 169 2.67 29.14 -5.12
CA ASP A 169 1.62 28.65 -6.03
C ASP A 169 0.30 29.38 -5.75
N TYR A 170 0.07 30.49 -6.44
CA TYR A 170 -1.07 31.38 -6.17
C TYR A 170 -2.37 30.81 -6.69
N ASN A 171 -2.32 30.07 -7.80
CA ASN A 171 -3.48 29.47 -8.45
C ASN A 171 -3.73 28.01 -8.01
N GLN A 172 -2.83 27.44 -7.21
CA GLN A 172 -2.92 26.11 -6.60
C GLN A 172 -2.96 24.99 -7.63
N ASN A 173 -2.31 25.18 -8.78
CA ASN A 173 -2.28 24.20 -9.86
C ASN A 173 -1.09 23.23 -9.78
N ALA A 174 -0.22 23.38 -8.77
CA ALA A 174 0.96 22.56 -8.54
C ALA A 174 1.97 22.58 -9.72
N GLN A 175 2.02 23.69 -10.46
CA GLN A 175 2.98 23.98 -11.51
C GLN A 175 3.62 25.35 -11.26
N VAL A 176 4.86 25.53 -11.69
CA VAL A 176 5.52 26.83 -11.54
C VAL A 176 5.06 27.74 -12.67
N ASP A 177 4.21 28.72 -12.33
CA ASP A 177 3.78 29.75 -13.27
C ASP A 177 4.63 31.02 -13.20
N LYS A 178 4.51 31.85 -14.25
CA LYS A 178 5.23 33.12 -14.33
C LYS A 178 4.83 34.02 -13.15
N GLY A 179 5.83 34.41 -12.35
CA GLY A 179 5.66 35.31 -11.21
C GLY A 179 5.44 34.58 -9.87
N GLU A 180 5.39 33.26 -9.85
CA GLU A 180 5.23 32.48 -8.62
C GLU A 180 6.55 32.14 -7.93
N LEU A 181 7.66 32.19 -8.67
CA LEU A 181 8.99 31.92 -8.15
C LEU A 181 9.67 33.24 -7.75
N ILE A 182 9.82 33.49 -6.46
CA ILE A 182 10.39 34.75 -5.94
C ILE A 182 11.70 34.46 -5.20
N SER A 183 12.77 35.18 -5.53
CA SER A 183 14.07 34.98 -4.89
C SER A 183 14.02 35.40 -3.41
N LEU A 184 14.89 34.81 -2.57
CA LEU A 184 14.99 35.23 -1.16
C LEU A 184 15.30 36.73 -1.03
N LYS A 185 16.11 37.27 -1.94
CA LYS A 185 16.47 38.69 -1.99
C LYS A 185 15.27 39.57 -2.28
N ASP A 186 14.43 39.21 -3.26
CA ASP A 186 13.25 39.99 -3.63
C ASP A 186 12.15 39.93 -2.55
N LEU A 187 12.13 38.85 -1.75
CA LEU A 187 11.32 38.75 -0.53
C LEU A 187 11.92 39.49 0.68
N GLY A 188 13.08 40.13 0.51
CA GLY A 188 13.81 40.82 1.56
C GLY A 188 14.38 39.90 2.64
N ILE A 189 14.43 38.58 2.42
CA ILE A 189 14.93 37.58 3.38
C ILE A 189 16.46 37.63 3.38
N THR A 190 17.05 38.12 4.47
CA THR A 190 18.50 38.30 4.60
C THR A 190 19.19 37.06 5.16
N SER A 191 18.50 36.27 5.98
CA SER A 191 19.05 35.03 6.51
C SER A 191 17.98 34.03 6.94
N ILE A 192 18.30 32.74 6.85
CA ILE A 192 17.53 31.62 7.38
C ILE A 192 18.36 30.95 8.47
N ASP A 193 17.83 30.87 9.69
CA ASP A 193 18.48 30.23 10.82
C ASP A 193 18.01 28.78 10.95
N ILE A 194 18.91 27.87 10.56
CA ILE A 194 18.69 26.42 10.62
C ILE A 194 19.09 25.90 11.99
N GLY A 195 20.10 26.51 12.63
CA GLY A 195 20.67 26.06 13.90
C GLY A 195 19.67 26.08 15.06
N SER A 196 18.68 26.95 15.01
CA SER A 196 17.64 27.06 16.04
C SER A 196 16.33 26.31 15.74
N MET A 197 16.24 25.57 14.62
CA MET A 197 15.03 24.81 14.29
C MET A 197 14.71 23.75 15.37
N LYS A 198 13.51 23.84 15.95
CA LYS A 198 13.07 22.94 17.03
C LYS A 198 12.12 21.88 16.51
N VAL A 199 12.19 20.68 17.07
CA VAL A 199 11.16 19.64 16.84
C VAL A 199 9.88 20.07 17.54
N VAL A 200 8.77 20.07 16.79
CA VAL A 200 7.44 20.45 17.31
C VAL A 200 6.39 19.37 17.11
N ASN A 201 6.50 18.54 16.06
CA ASN A 201 5.55 17.46 15.74
C ASN A 201 4.06 17.87 15.83
N ARG A 202 3.75 19.07 15.32
CA ARG A 202 2.41 19.66 15.37
C ARG A 202 1.61 19.22 14.16
N ARG A 203 0.44 18.61 14.36
CA ARG A 203 -0.48 18.23 13.28
C ARG A 203 -1.25 19.45 12.76
N ILE A 204 -1.38 19.56 11.45
CA ILE A 204 -2.21 20.53 10.72
C ILE A 204 -2.96 19.77 9.65
N ASN A 205 -4.30 19.77 9.73
CA ASN A 205 -5.14 18.84 8.98
C ASN A 205 -4.59 17.41 9.11
N SER A 206 -4.24 16.77 7.99
CA SER A 206 -3.63 15.43 7.98
C SER A 206 -2.10 15.48 7.93
N SER A 207 -1.52 16.65 7.64
CA SER A 207 -0.08 16.93 7.58
C SER A 207 0.55 17.12 8.96
N VAL A 208 1.88 17.06 9.04
CA VAL A 208 2.63 17.25 10.30
C VAL A 208 3.80 18.22 10.10
N ILE A 209 3.85 19.29 10.89
CA ILE A 209 5.06 20.09 11.06
C ILE A 209 6.00 19.32 11.98
N ASN A 210 7.12 18.82 11.44
CA ASN A 210 8.15 18.15 12.22
C ASN A 210 9.01 19.16 12.97
N ARG A 211 9.46 20.21 12.29
CA ARG A 211 10.30 21.26 12.87
C ARG A 211 9.86 22.65 12.47
N GLU A 212 10.17 23.61 13.34
CA GLU A 212 9.91 25.03 13.14
C GLU A 212 11.16 25.84 13.54
N GLY A 213 11.56 26.76 12.68
CA GLY A 213 12.64 27.71 12.92
C GLY A 213 12.28 29.09 12.40
N SER A 214 13.29 29.88 12.02
CA SER A 214 13.06 31.27 11.67
C SER A 214 13.94 31.78 10.54
N TYR A 215 13.41 32.74 9.79
CA TYR A 215 14.19 33.56 8.87
C TYR A 215 14.00 35.05 9.23
N PHE A 216 14.95 35.87 8.79
CA PHE A 216 15.02 37.29 9.09
C PHE A 216 15.01 38.10 7.80
N ARG A 217 14.38 39.27 7.85
CA ARG A 217 14.31 40.20 6.72
C ARG A 217 15.13 41.46 6.95
N ALA A 218 15.37 42.20 5.87
CA ALA A 218 16.11 43.46 5.90
C ALA A 218 15.41 44.57 6.71
N ASP A 219 14.08 44.51 6.82
CA ASP A 219 13.26 45.43 7.63
C ASP A 219 13.27 45.10 9.13
N GLY A 220 14.04 44.07 9.54
CA GLY A 220 14.11 43.59 10.92
C GLY A 220 12.97 42.65 11.30
N SER A 221 11.97 42.44 10.43
CA SER A 221 10.92 41.46 10.67
C SER A 221 11.46 40.03 10.60
N LYS A 222 10.73 39.13 11.26
CA LYS A 222 11.04 37.70 11.34
C LYS A 222 9.83 36.91 10.84
N GLY A 223 10.07 35.80 10.16
CA GLY A 223 9.03 34.83 9.82
C GLY A 223 9.45 33.39 10.11
N SER A 224 8.56 32.44 9.81
CA SER A 224 8.75 31.02 10.13
C SER A 224 9.17 30.20 8.92
N ILE A 225 10.17 29.35 9.13
CA ILE A 225 10.52 28.26 8.21
C ILE A 225 10.15 26.93 8.87
N LEU A 226 9.55 26.03 8.11
CA LEU A 226 8.98 24.79 8.61
C LEU A 226 9.53 23.59 7.83
N GLU A 227 9.81 22.50 8.54
CA GLU A 227 9.92 21.16 7.96
C GLU A 227 8.56 20.49 8.10
N VAL A 228 7.88 20.24 6.98
CA VAL A 228 6.49 19.75 6.96
C VAL A 228 6.40 18.45 6.19
N ASP A 229 5.96 17.38 6.85
CA ASP A 229 5.50 16.16 6.19
C ASP A 229 4.07 16.39 5.66
N LEU A 230 3.98 16.74 4.38
CA LEU A 230 2.70 17.01 3.72
C LEU A 230 1.95 15.70 3.50
N PHE A 231 0.67 15.70 3.89
CA PHE A 231 -0.19 14.56 3.67
C PHE A 231 -0.43 14.35 2.18
N GLN A 232 -0.26 13.10 1.74
CA GLN A 232 -0.59 12.66 0.40
C GLN A 232 -1.64 11.56 0.46
N ASP A 233 -2.57 11.59 -0.49
CA ASP A 233 -3.57 10.55 -0.65
C ASP A 233 -3.36 9.81 -1.98
N PRO A 234 -2.62 8.69 -1.97
CA PRO A 234 -2.37 7.88 -3.16
C PRO A 234 -3.63 7.20 -3.70
N PHE A 235 -4.80 7.34 -3.06
CA PHE A 235 -6.08 7.02 -3.69
C PHE A 235 -6.32 7.90 -4.93
N TYR A 236 -5.94 9.18 -4.87
CA TYR A 236 -6.00 10.11 -6.00
C TYR A 236 -4.61 10.26 -6.59
N ARG A 237 -4.41 9.67 -7.76
CA ARG A 237 -3.11 9.59 -8.42
C ARG A 237 -3.24 9.65 -9.93
N GLU A 238 -2.18 10.10 -10.58
CA GLU A 238 -2.01 10.08 -12.03
C GLU A 238 -0.61 9.53 -12.33
N PHE A 239 -0.49 8.47 -13.13
CA PHE A 239 0.82 8.01 -13.57
C PHE A 239 1.36 8.95 -14.64
N LEU A 240 2.63 9.34 -14.51
CA LEU A 240 3.31 10.19 -15.48
C LEU A 240 3.65 9.45 -16.77
N THR A 241 3.56 8.12 -16.76
CA THR A 241 3.78 7.25 -17.90
C THR A 241 2.54 6.43 -18.19
N THR A 242 2.12 6.42 -19.45
CA THR A 242 1.10 5.52 -19.97
C THR A 242 1.74 4.24 -20.46
N ILE A 243 1.02 3.13 -20.35
CA ILE A 243 1.44 1.84 -20.89
C ILE A 243 0.60 1.54 -22.11
N ASN A 244 1.26 1.20 -23.21
CA ASN A 244 0.56 0.78 -24.41
C ASN A 244 -0.18 -0.54 -24.12
N VAL A 245 -1.52 -0.50 -24.13
CA VAL A 245 -2.38 -1.66 -23.94
C VAL A 245 -2.50 -2.41 -25.28
N PRO A 246 -1.97 -3.64 -25.39
CA PRO A 246 -2.10 -4.44 -26.61
C PRO A 246 -3.56 -4.76 -26.94
N ASP A 247 -3.89 -4.93 -28.23
CA ASP A 247 -5.27 -5.18 -28.67
C ASP A 247 -5.93 -6.37 -27.96
N LYS A 248 -5.18 -7.45 -27.71
CA LYS A 248 -5.66 -8.63 -26.96
C LYS A 248 -6.13 -8.34 -25.52
N ILE A 249 -5.74 -7.21 -24.93
CA ILE A 249 -6.11 -6.81 -23.56
C ILE A 249 -7.29 -5.83 -23.56
N LYS A 250 -7.55 -5.14 -24.67
CA LYS A 250 -8.68 -4.19 -24.78
C LYS A 250 -10.05 -4.77 -24.39
N PRO A 251 -10.33 -6.09 -24.56
CA PRO A 251 -11.58 -6.69 -24.09
C PRO A 251 -11.74 -6.76 -22.57
N ILE A 252 -10.66 -6.62 -21.79
CA ILE A 252 -10.70 -6.63 -20.33
C ILE A 252 -11.27 -5.30 -19.80
N PRO A 253 -12.12 -5.30 -18.76
CA PRO A 253 -12.57 -4.10 -18.07
C PRO A 253 -11.42 -3.21 -17.65
N ASN A 254 -11.48 -1.91 -17.92
CA ASN A 254 -10.43 -1.00 -17.48
C ASN A 254 -10.78 -0.38 -16.12
N VAL A 255 -10.91 -1.25 -15.12
CA VAL A 255 -11.21 -0.83 -13.76
C VAL A 255 -10.06 0.02 -13.23
N GLN A 256 -10.39 1.25 -12.82
CA GLN A 256 -9.43 2.16 -12.21
C GLN A 256 -8.91 1.58 -10.89
N GLY A 257 -7.60 1.37 -10.82
CA GLY A 257 -6.94 0.94 -9.59
C GLY A 257 -6.65 2.10 -8.65
N THR A 258 -6.27 1.78 -7.42
CA THR A 258 -6.06 2.76 -6.34
C THR A 258 -4.65 2.62 -5.74
N GLY A 259 -4.18 3.61 -4.99
CA GLY A 259 -2.91 3.49 -4.27
C GLY A 259 -1.69 3.40 -5.18
N LEU A 260 -1.09 2.22 -5.28
CA LEU A 260 0.13 1.94 -6.03
C LEU A 260 -0.12 1.16 -7.34
N VAL A 261 -1.27 0.51 -7.49
CA VAL A 261 -1.49 -0.57 -8.47
C VAL A 261 -2.03 -0.25 -9.89
N ARG A 262 -1.56 0.70 -10.69
CA ARG A 262 -2.09 1.01 -12.07
C ARG A 262 -3.61 0.82 -12.35
N ASP A 263 -4.05 0.90 -13.60
CA ASP A 263 -5.42 0.50 -13.96
C ASP A 263 -5.39 -0.92 -14.54
N LEU A 264 -6.50 -1.65 -14.50
CA LEU A 264 -6.49 -3.10 -14.72
C LEU A 264 -5.90 -3.51 -16.09
N GLN A 265 -6.18 -2.75 -17.15
CA GLN A 265 -5.60 -3.04 -18.47
C GLN A 265 -4.09 -2.79 -18.52
N GLU A 266 -3.59 -1.70 -17.94
CA GLU A 266 -2.15 -1.44 -17.89
C GLU A 266 -1.43 -2.46 -17.01
N ALA A 267 -2.02 -2.82 -15.86
CA ALA A 267 -1.49 -3.82 -14.95
C ALA A 267 -1.41 -5.21 -15.61
N THR A 268 -2.46 -5.60 -16.36
CA THR A 268 -2.47 -6.87 -17.12
C THR A 268 -1.49 -6.85 -18.29
N ALA A 269 -1.27 -5.69 -18.93
CA ALA A 269 -0.24 -5.53 -19.95
C ALA A 269 1.18 -5.74 -19.39
N LYS A 270 1.42 -5.38 -18.12
CA LYS A 270 2.70 -5.63 -17.43
C LYS A 270 2.83 -7.05 -16.87
N SER A 271 1.72 -7.72 -16.54
CA SER A 271 1.72 -8.99 -15.80
C SER A 271 0.87 -10.06 -16.47
N SER A 272 1.54 -11.06 -17.05
CA SER A 272 0.88 -12.24 -17.62
C SER A 272 0.15 -13.08 -16.56
N ALA A 273 0.62 -13.08 -15.31
CA ALA A 273 -0.04 -13.75 -14.18
C ALA A 273 -1.37 -13.07 -13.83
N LEU A 274 -1.38 -11.74 -13.82
CA LEU A 274 -2.62 -10.98 -13.63
C LEU A 274 -3.58 -11.18 -14.81
N LEU A 275 -3.09 -11.12 -16.05
CA LEU A 275 -3.89 -11.38 -17.24
C LEU A 275 -4.60 -12.74 -17.14
N SER A 276 -3.86 -13.80 -16.81
CA SER A 276 -4.42 -15.15 -16.64
C SER A 276 -5.49 -15.19 -15.54
N THR A 277 -5.28 -14.46 -14.44
CA THR A 277 -6.21 -14.42 -13.32
C THR A 277 -7.49 -13.64 -13.63
N VAL A 278 -7.39 -12.55 -14.41
CA VAL A 278 -8.55 -11.79 -14.88
C VAL A 278 -9.39 -12.63 -15.84
N VAL A 279 -8.76 -13.33 -16.79
CA VAL A 279 -9.46 -14.22 -17.71
C VAL A 279 -10.17 -15.35 -16.94
N ASN A 280 -9.48 -15.98 -15.99
CA ASN A 280 -10.09 -17.00 -15.13
C ASN A 280 -11.23 -16.44 -14.25
N TYR A 281 -11.14 -15.19 -13.79
CA TYR A 281 -12.25 -14.57 -13.06
C TYR A 281 -13.49 -14.44 -13.95
N TYR A 282 -13.34 -13.99 -15.19
CA TYR A 282 -14.46 -13.82 -16.12
C TYR A 282 -14.96 -15.11 -16.78
N SER A 283 -14.20 -16.21 -16.72
CA SER A 283 -14.64 -17.53 -17.21
C SER A 283 -15.72 -18.19 -16.34
N HIS A 284 -15.99 -17.66 -15.14
CA HIS A 284 -17.04 -18.14 -14.25
C HIS A 284 -18.32 -17.33 -14.45
N GLU A 285 -19.48 -17.99 -14.53
CA GLU A 285 -20.77 -17.31 -14.67
C GLU A 285 -21.33 -16.83 -13.33
N SER A 286 -21.10 -17.60 -12.26
CA SER A 286 -21.64 -17.30 -10.94
C SER A 286 -20.90 -16.15 -10.25
N LEU A 287 -21.66 -15.15 -9.78
CA LEU A 287 -21.12 -14.06 -8.96
C LEU A 287 -20.45 -14.57 -7.67
N SER A 288 -20.96 -15.64 -7.08
CA SER A 288 -20.37 -16.26 -5.89
C SER A 288 -18.98 -16.83 -6.20
N GLN A 289 -18.85 -17.56 -7.31
CA GLN A 289 -17.56 -18.09 -7.75
C GLN A 289 -16.57 -16.96 -8.11
N ARG A 290 -17.04 -15.92 -8.79
CA ARG A 290 -16.24 -14.72 -9.07
C ARG A 290 -15.76 -14.05 -7.79
N TYR A 291 -16.61 -13.94 -6.77
CA TYR A 291 -16.24 -13.36 -5.47
C TYR A 291 -15.15 -14.18 -4.78
N THR A 292 -15.18 -15.51 -4.87
CA THR A 292 -14.11 -16.39 -4.36
C THR A 292 -12.80 -16.21 -5.14
N MET A 293 -12.85 -16.10 -6.47
CA MET A 293 -11.66 -15.89 -7.32
C MET A 293 -11.03 -14.51 -7.11
N LEU A 294 -11.79 -13.56 -6.57
CA LEU A 294 -11.35 -12.19 -6.41
C LEU A 294 -10.12 -12.07 -5.51
N ASN A 295 -9.94 -12.96 -4.54
CA ASN A 295 -8.76 -12.88 -3.69
C ASN A 295 -7.45 -13.06 -4.49
N ASN A 296 -7.45 -14.04 -5.41
CA ASN A 296 -6.32 -14.28 -6.31
C ASN A 296 -6.12 -13.08 -7.25
N LEU A 297 -7.21 -12.53 -7.80
CA LEU A 297 -7.15 -11.36 -8.67
C LEU A 297 -6.53 -10.16 -7.96
N LEU A 298 -6.99 -9.84 -6.75
CA LEU A 298 -6.45 -8.71 -5.98
C LEU A 298 -4.98 -8.90 -5.64
N PHE A 299 -4.58 -10.13 -5.31
CA PHE A 299 -3.18 -10.43 -5.01
C PHE A 299 -2.29 -10.26 -6.24
N GLU A 300 -2.65 -10.86 -7.38
CA GLU A 300 -1.89 -10.73 -8.63
C GLU A 300 -1.91 -9.29 -9.16
N TRP A 301 -2.99 -8.54 -8.89
CA TRP A 301 -3.07 -7.12 -9.26
C TRP A 301 -2.15 -6.29 -8.38
N ALA A 302 -2.14 -6.52 -7.06
CA ALA A 302 -1.19 -5.92 -6.15
C ALA A 302 0.27 -6.24 -6.53
N ARG A 303 0.54 -7.46 -7.00
CA ARG A 303 1.86 -7.95 -7.41
C ARG A 303 2.30 -7.47 -8.80
N SER A 304 1.39 -6.94 -9.62
CA SER A 304 1.74 -6.32 -10.91
C SER A 304 2.63 -5.09 -10.75
N GLU A 305 2.67 -4.54 -9.54
CA GLU A 305 3.62 -3.55 -9.08
C GLU A 305 4.54 -4.14 -8.01
N ASN A 306 5.67 -3.46 -7.76
CA ASN A 306 6.64 -3.92 -6.78
C ASN A 306 6.04 -3.95 -5.37
N MET A 307 5.91 -5.15 -4.81
CA MET A 307 5.40 -5.35 -3.46
C MET A 307 6.36 -4.76 -2.41
N ARG A 308 5.93 -3.66 -1.79
CA ARG A 308 6.72 -2.82 -0.89
C ARG A 308 7.40 -3.60 0.23
N PHE A 309 6.67 -4.44 0.98
CA PHE A 309 7.28 -5.14 2.11
C PHE A 309 8.46 -6.05 1.71
N ALA A 310 8.25 -6.95 0.75
CA ALA A 310 9.29 -7.87 0.28
C ALA A 310 10.50 -7.13 -0.33
N THR A 311 10.25 -6.06 -1.10
CA THR A 311 11.32 -5.26 -1.70
C THR A 311 12.07 -4.42 -0.67
N HIS A 312 11.37 -3.83 0.31
CA HIS A 312 11.99 -3.04 1.38
C HIS A 312 12.82 -3.87 2.34
N LEU A 313 12.42 -5.11 2.66
CA LEU A 313 13.20 -5.95 3.57
C LEU A 313 14.64 -6.10 3.06
N SER A 314 14.79 -6.37 1.76
CA SER A 314 16.11 -6.56 1.16
C SER A 314 17.00 -5.30 1.24
N GLN A 315 16.40 -4.10 1.27
CA GLN A 315 17.11 -2.82 1.41
C GLN A 315 17.77 -2.62 2.78
N PHE A 316 17.32 -3.35 3.80
CA PHE A 316 17.94 -3.33 5.13
C PHE A 316 19.10 -4.31 5.27
N SER A 317 19.38 -5.09 4.22
CA SER A 317 20.55 -5.96 4.20
C SER A 317 21.82 -5.12 4.24
N THR A 318 22.84 -5.63 4.91
CA THR A 318 24.18 -5.05 4.96
C THR A 318 25.18 -5.94 4.21
N ASP A 319 26.45 -5.54 4.25
CA ASP A 319 27.55 -6.37 3.74
C ASP A 319 27.65 -7.69 4.52
N ARG A 320 27.35 -7.67 5.83
CA ARG A 320 27.41 -8.83 6.72
C ARG A 320 26.10 -9.61 6.81
N PHE A 321 24.96 -8.96 6.67
CA PHE A 321 23.65 -9.61 6.86
C PHE A 321 22.78 -9.49 5.61
N LYS A 322 22.27 -10.61 5.12
CA LYS A 322 21.26 -10.65 4.05
C LYS A 322 19.90 -10.94 4.67
N LEU A 323 18.98 -9.99 4.60
CA LEU A 323 17.61 -10.15 5.10
C LEU A 323 16.70 -10.66 3.99
N GLU A 324 15.93 -11.71 4.28
CA GLU A 324 14.95 -12.26 3.35
C GLU A 324 13.73 -12.85 4.07
N LEU A 325 12.61 -12.99 3.36
CA LEU A 325 11.44 -13.70 3.85
C LEU A 325 11.62 -15.20 3.63
N ALA A 326 11.09 -16.01 4.56
CA ALA A 326 10.91 -17.44 4.36
C ALA A 326 10.06 -17.70 3.10
N SER A 327 10.29 -18.83 2.43
CA SER A 327 9.69 -19.13 1.12
C SER A 327 8.16 -19.12 1.14
N ASP A 328 7.54 -19.50 2.24
CA ASP A 328 6.10 -19.51 2.46
C ASP A 328 5.50 -18.12 2.77
N LEU A 329 6.35 -17.14 3.12
CA LEU A 329 6.00 -15.73 3.28
C LEU A 329 6.33 -14.88 2.05
N LYS A 330 7.04 -15.43 1.06
CA LYS A 330 7.32 -14.72 -0.19
C LYS A 330 6.04 -14.54 -0.98
N PRO A 331 5.80 -13.35 -1.56
CA PRO A 331 4.56 -13.09 -2.27
C PRO A 331 4.60 -13.62 -3.70
N ASP A 332 4.95 -14.90 -3.90
CA ASP A 332 5.24 -15.44 -5.22
C ASP A 332 4.00 -15.88 -5.99
N THR A 333 2.98 -16.42 -5.30
CA THR A 333 1.69 -16.81 -5.89
C THR A 333 0.63 -16.84 -4.78
N TYR A 334 -0.61 -16.42 -5.07
CA TYR A 334 -1.71 -16.42 -4.09
C TYR A 334 -2.09 -17.83 -3.54
N ARG A 335 -1.57 -18.91 -4.14
CA ARG A 335 -1.94 -20.30 -3.81
C ARG A 335 -1.17 -20.93 -2.64
N SER A 336 -0.18 -20.24 -2.09
CA SER A 336 0.68 -20.73 -1.01
C SER A 336 0.30 -20.18 0.36
N ILE A 337 -0.99 -20.22 0.74
CA ILE A 337 -1.38 -19.95 2.13
C ILE A 337 -0.99 -21.19 2.96
N HIS A 338 0.19 -21.14 3.57
CA HIS A 338 0.73 -22.23 4.40
C HIS A 338 0.42 -22.03 5.89
N SER A 339 -0.01 -20.83 6.29
CA SER A 339 -0.28 -20.46 7.68
C SER A 339 -1.24 -19.27 7.79
N GLU A 340 -1.84 -19.06 8.97
CA GLU A 340 -2.62 -17.86 9.28
C GLU A 340 -1.79 -16.57 9.10
N VAL A 341 -0.51 -16.60 9.47
CA VAL A 341 0.44 -15.49 9.31
C VAL A 341 0.64 -15.14 7.83
N SER A 342 0.80 -16.14 6.96
CA SER A 342 0.93 -15.92 5.51
C SER A 342 -0.33 -15.28 4.91
N LEU A 343 -1.51 -15.65 5.39
CA LEU A 343 -2.78 -15.03 4.95
C LEU A 343 -2.84 -13.56 5.36
N VAL A 344 -2.55 -13.26 6.63
CA VAL A 344 -2.54 -11.90 7.18
C VAL A 344 -1.55 -11.02 6.42
N LEU A 345 -0.34 -11.53 6.14
CA LEU A 345 0.64 -10.81 5.34
C LEU A 345 0.16 -10.57 3.91
N ASN A 346 -0.46 -11.54 3.25
CA ASN A 346 -1.02 -11.35 1.91
C ASN A 346 -2.10 -10.27 1.89
N HIS A 347 -3.03 -10.30 2.84
CA HIS A 347 -4.06 -9.27 3.00
C HIS A 347 -3.44 -7.90 3.21
N LEU A 348 -2.46 -7.81 4.13
CA LEU A 348 -1.75 -6.58 4.43
C LEU A 348 -1.06 -6.01 3.18
N MET A 349 -0.35 -6.85 2.43
CA MET A 349 0.34 -6.42 1.21
C MET A 349 -0.62 -5.93 0.14
N VAL A 350 -1.77 -6.60 -0.05
CA VAL A 350 -2.83 -6.11 -0.94
C VAL A 350 -3.35 -4.77 -0.45
N VAL A 351 -3.65 -4.62 0.84
CA VAL A 351 -4.12 -3.36 1.41
C VAL A 351 -3.10 -2.24 1.22
N GLU A 352 -1.82 -2.47 1.51
CA GLU A 352 -0.76 -1.46 1.29
C GLU A 352 -0.67 -1.03 -0.17
N GLN A 353 -0.81 -1.98 -1.10
CA GLN A 353 -0.75 -1.71 -2.53
C GLN A 353 -1.97 -0.92 -3.02
N PHE A 354 -3.18 -1.33 -2.67
CA PHE A 354 -4.41 -0.67 -3.12
C PHE A 354 -4.69 0.64 -2.39
N THR A 355 -4.22 0.81 -1.15
CA THR A 355 -4.39 2.06 -0.40
C THR A 355 -3.20 3.01 -0.57
N GLY A 356 -2.03 2.50 -0.96
CA GLY A 356 -0.76 3.23 -0.97
C GLY A 356 -0.22 3.59 0.42
N LYS A 357 -0.92 3.19 1.49
CA LYS A 357 -0.48 3.38 2.86
C LYS A 357 0.54 2.30 3.21
N ARG A 358 1.64 2.71 3.84
CA ARG A 358 2.59 1.78 4.43
C ARG A 358 2.16 1.49 5.87
N LEU A 359 1.99 0.21 6.16
CA LEU A 359 1.55 -0.32 7.43
C LEU A 359 2.67 -1.13 8.08
N LEU A 360 3.51 -1.79 7.28
CA LEU A 360 4.62 -2.61 7.75
C LEU A 360 5.96 -1.87 7.62
N TYR A 361 6.66 -1.77 8.74
CA TYR A 361 7.95 -1.12 8.87
C TYR A 361 9.00 -2.11 9.36
N VAL A 362 10.18 -2.02 8.75
CA VAL A 362 11.34 -2.82 9.13
C VAL A 362 12.40 -1.84 9.63
N PHE A 363 12.99 -2.17 10.77
CA PHE A 363 14.12 -1.48 11.34
C PHE A 363 15.23 -2.49 11.54
N ALA A 364 16.38 -2.26 10.92
CA ALA A 364 17.56 -3.09 11.11
C ALA A 364 18.77 -2.20 11.38
N LYS A 365 19.59 -2.56 12.37
CA LYS A 365 20.80 -1.82 12.71
C LYS A 365 21.90 -2.76 13.19
N GLU A 366 23.09 -2.62 12.61
CA GLU A 366 24.30 -3.22 13.17
C GLU A 366 24.77 -2.43 14.40
N VAL A 367 25.06 -3.17 15.47
CA VAL A 367 25.54 -2.63 16.74
C VAL A 367 26.76 -3.46 17.17
N LEU A 368 27.85 -2.79 17.54
CA LEU A 368 28.96 -3.44 18.23
C LEU A 368 28.57 -3.61 19.70
N ASN A 369 28.46 -4.85 20.16
CA ASN A 369 28.30 -5.15 21.57
C ASN A 369 29.62 -4.89 22.28
N THR A 370 29.69 -3.86 23.12
CA THR A 370 30.93 -3.47 23.79
C THR A 370 31.36 -4.42 24.92
N GLN A 371 30.48 -5.34 25.35
CA GLN A 371 30.80 -6.33 26.38
C GLN A 371 31.39 -7.60 25.76
N THR A 372 30.81 -8.09 24.66
CA THR A 372 31.27 -9.32 23.98
C THR A 372 32.28 -9.05 22.87
N GLY A 373 32.33 -7.81 22.35
CA GLY A 373 33.11 -7.46 21.16
C GLY A 373 32.46 -7.92 19.84
N GLU A 374 31.26 -8.52 19.90
CA GLU A 374 30.57 -9.07 18.73
C GLU A 374 29.74 -8.01 18.01
N ILE A 375 29.55 -8.20 16.70
CA ILE A 375 28.65 -7.37 15.91
C ILE A 375 27.28 -8.04 15.88
N GLU A 376 26.24 -7.31 16.28
CA GLU A 376 24.86 -7.78 16.33
C GLU A 376 24.00 -7.02 15.33
N LEU A 377 23.11 -7.71 14.62
CA LEU A 377 22.01 -7.11 13.88
C LEU A 377 20.77 -7.05 14.77
N HIS A 378 20.36 -5.84 15.14
CA HIS A 378 19.11 -5.58 15.84
C HIS A 378 18.01 -5.36 14.82
N LEU A 379 17.07 -6.30 14.71
CA LEU A 379 15.92 -6.28 13.81
C LEU A 379 14.63 -6.05 14.61
N ALA A 380 13.79 -5.13 14.12
CA ALA A 380 12.42 -4.99 14.57
C ALA A 380 11.50 -4.82 13.37
N ILE A 381 10.33 -5.44 13.44
CA ILE A 381 9.25 -5.25 12.46
C ILE A 381 8.06 -4.70 13.22
N SER A 382 7.48 -3.62 12.72
CA SER A 382 6.28 -3.04 13.29
C SER A 382 5.14 -2.96 12.28
N LEU A 383 3.94 -3.22 12.78
CA LEU A 383 2.68 -2.93 12.12
C LEU A 383 2.11 -1.68 12.75
N ASN A 384 1.96 -0.60 11.97
CA ASN A 384 1.38 0.67 12.45
C ASN A 384 1.98 1.16 13.77
N ASN A 385 3.31 1.13 13.88
CA ASN A 385 4.12 1.49 15.05
C ASN A 385 4.09 0.51 16.24
N GLU A 386 3.31 -0.56 16.18
CA GLU A 386 3.36 -1.64 17.17
C GLU A 386 4.32 -2.74 16.71
N ILE A 387 5.21 -3.18 17.60
CA ILE A 387 6.24 -4.12 17.22
C ILE A 387 5.69 -5.55 17.26
N ILE A 388 5.67 -6.19 16.10
CA ILE A 388 5.18 -7.55 15.89
C ILE A 388 6.31 -8.58 15.83
N ALA A 389 7.56 -8.13 15.62
CA ALA A 389 8.74 -8.99 15.67
C ALA A 389 9.94 -8.21 16.21
N ARG A 390 10.75 -8.87 17.03
CA ARG A 390 12.10 -8.42 17.39
C ARG A 390 13.05 -9.60 17.31
N ASN A 391 14.22 -9.38 16.76
CA ASN A 391 15.27 -10.38 16.74
C ASN A 391 16.64 -9.70 16.85
N VAL A 392 17.59 -10.38 17.49
CA VAL A 392 19.00 -9.98 17.56
C VAL A 392 19.83 -11.12 17.01
N VAL A 393 20.56 -10.87 15.93
CA VAL A 393 21.40 -11.88 15.27
C VAL A 393 22.85 -11.51 15.43
N VAL A 394 23.63 -12.38 16.09
CA VAL A 394 25.08 -12.21 16.24
C VAL A 394 25.78 -12.60 14.93
N ALA A 395 26.73 -11.77 14.47
CA ALA A 395 27.51 -12.01 13.27
C ALA A 395 28.42 -13.24 13.43
N ASN A 396 28.34 -14.17 12.49
CA ASN A 396 29.26 -15.30 12.42
C ASN A 396 30.58 -14.88 11.75
N SER A 397 31.70 -14.94 12.50
CA SER A 397 33.03 -14.56 12.01
C SER A 397 33.54 -15.41 10.84
N ASN A 398 33.00 -16.61 10.64
CA ASN A 398 33.37 -17.51 9.55
C ASN A 398 32.53 -17.31 8.28
N GLN A 399 31.47 -16.48 8.32
CA GLN A 399 30.63 -16.19 7.18
C GLN A 399 30.88 -14.77 6.68
N GLN A 400 31.21 -14.65 5.40
CA GLN A 400 31.36 -13.35 4.75
C GLN A 400 30.03 -12.57 4.74
N ARG A 401 28.91 -13.28 4.61
CA ARG A 401 27.55 -12.74 4.66
C ARG A 401 26.58 -13.80 5.19
N GLN A 402 25.90 -13.49 6.29
CA GLN A 402 24.96 -14.36 6.99
C GLN A 402 23.52 -14.07 6.57
N GLU A 403 22.74 -15.10 6.26
CA GLU A 403 21.32 -14.96 5.92
C GLU A 403 20.47 -14.90 7.19
N VAL A 404 19.56 -13.93 7.24
CA VAL A 404 18.59 -13.71 8.31
C VAL A 404 17.20 -13.86 7.69
N VAL A 405 16.58 -15.01 7.93
CA VAL A 405 15.30 -15.38 7.32
C VAL A 405 14.15 -15.00 8.25
N ILE A 406 13.20 -14.20 7.76
CA ILE A 406 11.96 -13.88 8.46
C ILE A 406 10.91 -14.96 8.20
N SER A 407 10.60 -15.74 9.23
CA SER A 407 9.66 -16.87 9.22
C SER A 407 8.36 -16.55 9.97
N ASN A 408 7.36 -17.43 9.81
CA ASN A 408 6.03 -17.27 10.41
C ASN A 408 6.05 -17.07 11.92
N ASP A 409 6.88 -17.84 12.62
CA ASP A 409 7.01 -17.87 14.08
C ASP A 409 7.61 -16.59 14.67
N MET A 410 8.24 -15.76 13.84
CA MET A 410 8.77 -14.46 14.28
C MET A 410 7.74 -13.33 14.22
N LEU A 411 6.66 -13.50 13.46
CA LEU A 411 5.65 -12.46 13.24
C LEU A 411 4.43 -12.69 14.15
N ASN A 412 4.38 -11.95 15.24
CA ASN A 412 3.32 -12.07 16.24
C ASN A 412 2.22 -11.02 16.03
N PHE A 413 1.23 -11.35 15.20
CA PHE A 413 0.02 -10.55 15.05
C PHE A 413 -0.98 -10.83 16.16
N THR A 414 -1.51 -9.79 16.80
CA THR A 414 -2.62 -9.93 17.76
C THR A 414 -3.93 -10.26 17.03
N ASN A 415 -4.89 -10.88 17.73
CA ASN A 415 -6.19 -11.18 17.12
C ASN A 415 -6.91 -9.92 16.62
N GLU A 416 -6.77 -8.80 17.34
CA GLU A 416 -7.33 -7.52 16.92
C GLU A 416 -6.69 -7.03 15.61
N GLN A 417 -5.36 -7.06 15.50
CA GLN A 417 -4.65 -6.70 14.27
C GLN A 417 -5.08 -7.57 13.08
N LYS A 418 -5.21 -8.89 13.29
CA LYS A 418 -5.66 -9.83 12.25
C LYS A 418 -7.07 -9.49 11.75
N ILE A 419 -8.01 -9.23 12.66
CA ILE A 419 -9.40 -8.84 12.33
C ILE A 419 -9.40 -7.54 11.53
N GLN A 420 -8.70 -6.52 12.00
CA GLN A 420 -8.64 -5.21 11.34
C GLN A 420 -8.03 -5.29 9.93
N ILE A 421 -6.94 -6.04 9.76
CA ILE A 421 -6.33 -6.26 8.44
C ILE A 421 -7.33 -6.94 7.49
N ASN A 422 -8.07 -7.94 7.98
CA ASN A 422 -9.08 -8.63 7.19
C ASN A 422 -10.26 -7.72 6.82
N GLU A 423 -10.70 -6.85 7.71
CA GLU A 423 -11.77 -5.87 7.44
C GLU A 423 -11.36 -4.88 6.34
N GLU A 424 -10.15 -4.33 6.40
CA GLU A 424 -9.61 -3.45 5.36
C GLU A 424 -9.47 -4.18 4.02
N TYR A 425 -9.00 -5.43 4.05
CA TYR A 425 -8.89 -6.27 2.87
C TYR A 425 -10.27 -6.51 2.22
N GLU A 426 -11.28 -6.90 3.02
CA GLU A 426 -12.63 -7.13 2.51
C GLU A 426 -13.29 -5.83 2.03
N ALA A 427 -12.94 -4.67 2.59
CA ALA A 427 -13.38 -3.37 2.07
C ALA A 427 -12.81 -3.08 0.68
N VAL A 428 -11.50 -3.30 0.47
CA VAL A 428 -10.86 -3.20 -0.85
C VAL A 428 -11.53 -4.17 -1.83
N LYS A 429 -11.70 -5.42 -1.41
CA LYS A 429 -12.29 -6.48 -2.22
C LYS A 429 -13.71 -6.16 -2.65
N LYS A 430 -14.58 -5.74 -1.72
CA LYS A 430 -15.95 -5.34 -2.03
C LYS A 430 -16.01 -4.15 -2.99
N ASN A 431 -15.12 -3.16 -2.83
CA ASN A 431 -15.06 -2.01 -3.74
C ASN A 431 -14.69 -2.44 -5.17
N ILE A 432 -13.63 -3.24 -5.32
CA ILE A 432 -13.18 -3.73 -6.63
C ILE A 432 -14.22 -4.65 -7.25
N PHE A 433 -14.87 -5.52 -6.46
CA PHE A 433 -15.95 -6.39 -6.94
C PHE A 433 -17.12 -5.59 -7.53
N ALA A 434 -17.50 -4.48 -6.89
CA ALA A 434 -18.56 -3.62 -7.39
C ALA A 434 -18.18 -2.96 -8.73
N LYS A 435 -16.92 -2.49 -8.86
CA LYS A 435 -16.41 -1.91 -10.11
C LYS A 435 -16.38 -2.94 -11.25
N LEU A 436 -15.85 -4.13 -10.99
CA LEU A 436 -15.76 -5.22 -11.98
C LEU A 436 -17.13 -5.69 -12.49
N GLN A 437 -18.20 -5.55 -11.68
CA GLN A 437 -19.57 -5.88 -12.07
C GLN A 437 -20.26 -4.78 -12.88
N ALA A 438 -19.88 -3.52 -12.67
CA ALA A 438 -20.45 -2.40 -13.41
C ALA A 438 -20.06 -2.43 -14.90
N GLU A 439 -18.96 -3.10 -15.23
CA GLU A 439 -18.46 -3.27 -16.58
C GLU A 439 -18.93 -4.60 -17.19
N LYS A 440 -19.43 -4.55 -18.44
CA LYS A 440 -19.79 -5.74 -19.23
C LYS A 440 -18.74 -5.97 -20.30
N PRO A 441 -17.67 -6.74 -20.02
CA PRO A 441 -16.60 -6.91 -21.00
C PRO A 441 -16.95 -7.86 -22.12
N ASP A 442 -16.42 -7.56 -23.31
CA ASP A 442 -16.45 -8.44 -24.48
C ASP A 442 -15.30 -9.46 -24.45
N ILE A 443 -15.15 -10.18 -23.33
CA ILE A 443 -13.96 -10.99 -23.04
C ILE A 443 -14.10 -12.47 -23.48
N GLN A 444 -15.20 -12.85 -24.13
CA GLN A 444 -15.48 -14.26 -24.45
C GLN A 444 -14.47 -14.88 -25.42
N GLU A 445 -14.06 -14.12 -26.45
CA GLU A 445 -13.03 -14.56 -27.39
C GLU A 445 -11.69 -14.75 -26.67
N LEU A 446 -11.30 -13.80 -25.82
CA LEU A 446 -10.08 -13.90 -25.01
C LEU A 446 -10.11 -15.10 -24.07
N ILE A 447 -11.27 -15.40 -23.44
CA ILE A 447 -11.44 -16.61 -22.62
C ILE A 447 -11.24 -17.86 -23.48
N ALA A 448 -11.83 -17.92 -24.68
CA ALA A 448 -11.70 -19.07 -25.57
C ALA A 448 -10.24 -19.30 -26.01
N GLU A 449 -9.51 -18.23 -26.36
CA GLU A 449 -8.08 -18.29 -26.66
C GLU A 449 -7.26 -18.83 -25.48
N PHE A 450 -7.48 -18.29 -24.29
CA PHE A 450 -6.81 -18.75 -23.08
C PHE A 450 -7.11 -20.20 -22.74
N LYS A 451 -8.37 -20.65 -22.89
CA LYS A 451 -8.74 -22.05 -22.72
C LYS A 451 -8.01 -22.93 -23.72
N LYS A 452 -7.91 -22.52 -24.98
CA LYS A 452 -7.19 -23.27 -26.01
C LYS A 452 -5.70 -23.42 -25.67
N ASP A 453 -5.07 -22.37 -25.14
CA ASP A 453 -3.66 -22.41 -24.72
C ASP A 453 -3.46 -23.23 -23.43
N GLN A 454 -4.33 -23.05 -22.43
CA GLN A 454 -4.27 -23.77 -21.15
C GLN A 454 -4.51 -25.27 -21.31
N TYR A 455 -5.47 -25.66 -22.14
CA TYR A 455 -5.83 -27.06 -22.40
C TYR A 455 -5.14 -27.63 -23.64
N ARG A 456 -4.17 -26.91 -24.23
CA ARG A 456 -3.43 -27.37 -25.41
C ARG A 456 -2.82 -28.76 -25.23
N TRP A 457 -2.50 -29.12 -23.99
CA TRP A 457 -1.80 -30.34 -23.60
C TRP A 457 -2.71 -31.31 -22.82
N VAL A 458 -4.00 -31.04 -22.72
CA VAL A 458 -4.94 -31.74 -21.82
C VAL A 458 -6.09 -32.32 -22.65
N ASP A 459 -6.50 -33.56 -22.39
CA ASP A 459 -7.68 -34.13 -23.04
C ASP A 459 -8.99 -33.55 -22.47
N GLU A 460 -10.09 -33.84 -23.15
CA GLU A 460 -11.42 -33.29 -22.83
C GLU A 460 -11.98 -33.79 -21.49
N SER A 461 -11.56 -34.99 -21.05
CA SER A 461 -11.96 -35.56 -19.76
C SER A 461 -11.29 -34.81 -18.60
N LEU A 462 -9.99 -34.56 -18.70
CA LEU A 462 -9.24 -33.83 -17.69
C LEU A 462 -9.57 -32.34 -17.72
N GLN A 463 -9.86 -31.76 -18.90
CA GLN A 463 -10.40 -30.40 -19.02
C GLN A 463 -11.69 -30.24 -18.22
N ASN A 464 -12.67 -31.12 -18.37
CA ASN A 464 -13.94 -31.03 -17.64
C ASN A 464 -13.73 -31.15 -16.11
N GLN A 465 -12.78 -31.97 -15.67
CA GLN A 465 -12.41 -32.07 -14.26
C GLN A 465 -11.72 -30.80 -13.73
N ILE A 466 -10.98 -30.07 -14.58
CA ILE A 466 -10.38 -28.79 -14.21
C ILE A 466 -11.44 -27.69 -14.16
N GLU A 467 -12.33 -27.63 -15.16
CA GLU A 467 -13.42 -26.64 -15.24
C GLU A 467 -14.44 -26.79 -14.11
N THR A 468 -14.68 -28.01 -13.63
CA THR A 468 -15.52 -28.30 -12.45
C THR A 468 -14.81 -28.07 -11.11
N GLY A 469 -13.54 -27.65 -11.14
CA GLY A 469 -12.74 -27.37 -9.94
C GLY A 469 -12.26 -28.63 -9.20
N ALA A 470 -12.35 -29.81 -9.81
CA ALA A 470 -11.84 -31.05 -9.23
C ALA A 470 -10.31 -31.14 -9.31
N TYR A 471 -9.67 -30.44 -10.26
CA TYR A 471 -8.21 -30.32 -10.38
C TYR A 471 -7.79 -28.91 -10.80
N PHE A 472 -6.55 -28.52 -10.47
CA PHE A 472 -5.91 -27.28 -10.91
C PHE A 472 -4.64 -27.57 -11.71
N ILE A 473 -4.40 -26.80 -12.76
CA ILE A 473 -3.15 -26.82 -13.51
C ILE A 473 -2.10 -25.98 -12.77
N ARG A 474 -0.88 -26.51 -12.62
CA ARG A 474 0.32 -25.79 -12.17
C ARG A 474 1.43 -25.96 -13.19
N GLU A 475 2.04 -24.85 -13.58
CA GLU A 475 3.23 -24.86 -14.43
C GLU A 475 4.48 -24.93 -13.54
N ARG A 476 5.32 -25.96 -13.74
CA ARG A 476 6.60 -26.11 -13.04
C ARG A 476 7.73 -25.90 -14.04
N LYS A 477 8.53 -24.88 -13.76
CA LYS A 477 9.75 -24.56 -14.53
C LYS A 477 10.84 -25.55 -14.10
N THR A 478 11.12 -26.57 -14.91
CA THR A 478 12.21 -27.52 -14.66
C THR A 478 13.52 -26.98 -15.23
N ILE A 479 14.54 -26.86 -14.37
CA ILE A 479 15.82 -26.22 -14.68
C ILE A 479 16.75 -27.15 -15.51
N ASN A 480 16.45 -28.45 -15.58
CA ASN A 480 17.37 -29.48 -16.08
C ASN A 480 16.90 -30.28 -17.33
N LEU A 481 15.98 -29.76 -18.16
CA LEU A 481 15.61 -30.42 -19.42
C LEU A 481 16.28 -29.75 -20.64
N PRO A 482 16.85 -30.51 -21.61
CA PRO A 482 17.63 -29.95 -22.73
C PRO A 482 16.84 -29.10 -23.75
N ARG A 483 15.54 -28.92 -23.52
CA ARG A 483 14.64 -28.03 -24.26
C ARG A 483 13.70 -27.43 -23.22
N ARG A 484 13.25 -26.17 -23.41
CA ARG A 484 12.23 -25.50 -22.57
C ARG A 484 10.95 -26.35 -22.47
N ARG A 485 10.95 -27.38 -21.63
CA ARG A 485 9.80 -28.22 -21.32
C ARG A 485 9.28 -27.70 -19.99
N TYR A 486 8.05 -27.23 -20.00
CA TYR A 486 7.30 -26.94 -18.79
C TYR A 486 6.69 -28.26 -18.33
N LEU A 487 6.88 -28.62 -17.06
CA LEU A 487 6.17 -29.75 -16.47
C LEU A 487 4.83 -29.21 -15.98
N ILE A 488 3.73 -29.75 -16.49
CA ILE A 488 2.39 -29.34 -16.09
C ILE A 488 1.89 -30.37 -15.06
N GLU A 489 1.54 -29.90 -13.87
CA GLU A 489 1.05 -30.71 -12.75
C GLU A 489 -0.46 -30.46 -12.55
N CYS A 490 -1.21 -31.53 -12.30
CA CYS A 490 -2.66 -31.48 -12.07
C CYS A 490 -2.93 -31.76 -10.57
N ILE A 491 -3.48 -30.79 -9.82
CA ILE A 491 -3.58 -30.80 -8.35
C ILE A 491 -5.04 -30.85 -7.88
N LYS A 492 -5.42 -31.80 -7.03
CA LYS A 492 -6.77 -31.88 -6.44
C LYS A 492 -6.92 -30.91 -5.23
N PRO A 493 -8.05 -30.18 -5.08
CA PRO A 493 -8.29 -29.33 -3.92
C PRO A 493 -8.28 -30.13 -2.60
N GLY A 494 -7.61 -29.61 -1.56
CA GLY A 494 -7.71 -30.10 -0.18
C GLY A 494 -6.59 -31.02 0.33
N ASN A 495 -5.61 -31.38 -0.51
CA ASN A 495 -4.45 -32.19 -0.09
C ASN A 495 -3.17 -31.36 -0.09
N ILE A 496 -2.62 -31.11 1.10
CA ILE A 496 -1.38 -30.34 1.38
C ILE A 496 -0.12 -31.22 1.17
N ILE A 497 -0.28 -32.47 0.74
CA ILE A 497 0.83 -33.44 0.61
C ILE A 497 0.88 -33.94 -0.83
N ASP A 498 2.07 -33.92 -1.43
CA ASP A 498 2.47 -34.34 -2.79
C ASP A 498 1.97 -35.72 -3.27
N GLN A 499 1.18 -36.47 -2.49
CA GLN A 499 0.79 -37.85 -2.79
C GLN A 499 -0.24 -38.01 -3.93
N GLN A 500 -0.84 -36.92 -4.45
CA GLN A 500 -1.79 -36.98 -5.57
C GLN A 500 -1.47 -36.00 -6.70
N VAL A 501 -0.22 -35.54 -6.80
CA VAL A 501 0.25 -34.81 -7.98
C VAL A 501 0.44 -35.82 -9.12
N ARG A 502 -0.26 -35.62 -10.24
CA ARG A 502 0.07 -36.33 -11.49
C ARG A 502 0.76 -35.36 -12.44
N ASP A 503 1.88 -35.81 -13.01
CA ASP A 503 2.46 -35.15 -14.16
C ASP A 503 1.48 -35.31 -15.33
N CYS A 504 0.86 -34.21 -15.74
CA CYS A 504 -0.03 -34.22 -16.91
C CYS A 504 0.80 -34.57 -18.18
N ALA A 505 2.14 -34.47 -18.11
CA ALA A 505 3.08 -34.85 -19.17
C ALA A 505 3.54 -36.34 -19.15
N ASP A 506 3.82 -36.93 -17.99
CA ASP A 506 4.40 -38.30 -17.88
C ASP A 506 3.36 -39.39 -17.55
N GLY A 507 2.06 -39.06 -17.61
CA GLY A 507 0.94 -39.96 -17.37
C GLY A 507 -0.06 -40.08 -18.53
N LYS A 508 0.40 -40.40 -19.75
CA LYS A 508 -0.43 -40.74 -20.94
C LYS A 508 -1.63 -39.83 -21.24
N ILE A 509 -1.46 -38.52 -21.26
CA ILE A 509 -2.44 -37.64 -21.91
C ILE A 509 -1.68 -36.62 -22.75
N ALA A 510 -1.43 -37.01 -23.99
CA ALA A 510 -1.05 -36.11 -25.06
C ALA A 510 -2.03 -36.37 -26.20
N LYS A 511 -2.96 -35.45 -26.48
CA LYS A 511 -3.57 -35.40 -27.81
C LYS A 511 -2.40 -35.12 -28.76
N THR A 512 -1.96 -36.12 -29.52
CA THR A 512 -1.02 -35.91 -30.62
C THR A 512 -1.66 -34.98 -31.64
N TRP A 513 -1.16 -33.75 -31.72
CA TRP A 513 -1.31 -32.85 -32.86
C TRP A 513 0.00 -32.13 -33.10
#